data_AF-A0A1L3F010-F1
#
_entry.id   AF-A0A1L3F010-F1
#
_cell.length_a   1.000
_cell.length_b   1.000
_cell.length_c   1.000
_cell.angle_alpha   90.00
_cell.angle_beta   90.00
_cell.angle_gamma   90.00
#
_symmetry.space_group_name_H-M   'P 1'
#
loop_
_entity.id
_entity.type
_entity.pdbx_description
1 polymer ?
#
loop_
_entity_poly.entity_id
_entity_poly.type
_entity_poly.pdbx_seq_one_letter_code
_entity_poly.pdbx_strand_id
1 'polypeptide(L)' 'MAFGCATQAQQGPMVDIGNRHGNLRQAQENIVQAWHLVSNAQEMNDSRLGGHAANAKRLLEQANDELRLAADVANENERR' A
#
# COMPACT_ATOMS: atom_id res chain seq x y z
N MET A 1 -26.07 -18.82 16.74
CA MET A 1 -24.81 -18.60 16.01
C MET A 1 -24.52 -17.11 16.02
N ALA A 2 -23.60 -16.65 16.87
CA ALA A 2 -23.18 -15.25 16.89
C ALA A 2 -21.99 -15.11 15.93
N PHE A 3 -22.19 -14.37 14.84
CA PHE A 3 -21.13 -14.02 13.91
C PHE A 3 -20.18 -13.05 14.64
N GLY A 4 -19.00 -13.54 15.02
CA GLY A 4 -17.92 -12.69 15.51
C GLY A 4 -17.43 -11.82 14.37
N CYS A 5 -17.65 -10.51 14.46
CA CYS A 5 -17.01 -9.54 13.58
C CYS A 5 -15.51 -9.55 13.88
N ALA A 6 -14.75 -10.35 13.15
CA ALA A 6 -13.30 -10.21 13.11
C ALA A 6 -13.01 -8.85 12.46
N THR A 7 -12.63 -7.86 13.26
CA THR A 7 -11.98 -6.65 12.74
C THR A 7 -10.63 -7.11 12.16
N GLN A 8 -10.60 -7.45 10.88
CA GLN A 8 -9.34 -7.59 10.16
C GLN A 8 -8.68 -6.22 10.19
N ALA A 9 -7.62 -6.08 10.99
CA ALA A 9 -6.72 -4.93 10.88
C ALA A 9 -6.21 -4.92 9.44
N GLN A 10 -6.58 -3.89 8.68
CA GLN A 10 -6.15 -3.76 7.29
C GLN A 10 -4.62 -3.62 7.28
N GLN A 11 -3.94 -4.64 6.74
CA GLN A 11 -2.50 -4.60 6.58
C GLN A 11 -2.16 -3.54 5.52
N GLY A 12 -1.29 -2.60 5.88
CA GLY A 12 -0.86 -1.53 4.97
C GLY A 12 0.09 -2.05 3.87
N PRO A 13 0.43 -1.20 2.88
CA PRO A 13 1.40 -1.54 1.85
C PRO A 13 2.77 -1.84 2.49
N MET A 14 3.57 -2.67 1.81
CA MET A 14 4.93 -3.03 2.24
C MET A 14 5.91 -2.96 1.07
N VAL A 15 7.19 -2.80 1.40
CA VAL A 15 8.27 -2.83 0.41
C VAL A 15 8.75 -4.28 0.27
N ASP A 16 8.51 -4.89 -0.90
CA ASP A 16 8.90 -6.26 -1.20
C ASP A 16 9.67 -6.41 -2.53
N ILE A 17 9.76 -5.34 -3.32
CA ILE A 17 10.57 -5.30 -4.54
C ILE A 17 12.07 -5.27 -4.17
N GLY A 18 12.83 -6.19 -4.76
CA GLY A 18 14.27 -6.30 -4.55
C GLY A 18 15.09 -5.19 -5.24
N ASN A 19 16.38 -5.11 -4.91
CA ASN A 19 17.30 -4.05 -5.37
C ASN A 19 17.51 -3.97 -6.89
N ARG A 20 17.08 -4.98 -7.66
CA ARG A 20 17.18 -4.98 -9.13
C ARG A 20 16.29 -3.90 -9.77
N HIS A 21 15.16 -3.59 -9.14
CA HIS A 21 14.19 -2.61 -9.63
C HIS A 21 14.20 -1.37 -8.74
N GLY A 22 15.34 -0.68 -8.65
CA GLY A 22 15.58 0.40 -7.70
C GLY A 22 14.49 1.48 -7.67
N ASN A 23 14.02 1.93 -8.85
CA ASN A 23 12.95 2.93 -8.94
C ASN A 23 11.59 2.39 -8.46
N LEU A 24 11.25 1.13 -8.75
CA LEU A 24 9.99 0.53 -8.29
C LEU A 24 10.02 0.28 -6.78
N ARG A 25 11.16 -0.17 -6.24
CA ARG A 25 11.40 -0.30 -4.80
C ARG A 25 11.26 1.05 -4.09
N GLN A 26 11.88 2.10 -4.63
CA GLN A 26 11.76 3.45 -4.08
C GLN A 26 10.31 3.97 -4.16
N ALA A 27 9.57 3.63 -5.21
CA ALA A 27 8.16 3.96 -5.30
C ALA A 27 7.33 3.26 -4.22
N GLN A 28 7.59 1.98 -3.91
CA GLN A 28 6.97 1.31 -2.76
C GLN A 28 7.34 1.99 -1.43
N GLU A 29 8.61 2.35 -1.23
CA GLU A 29 9.05 3.09 -0.02
C GLU A 29 8.25 4.39 0.16
N ASN A 30 8.08 5.16 -0.91
CA ASN A 30 7.30 6.39 -0.90
C ASN A 30 5.81 6.14 -0.64
N ILE A 31 5.24 5.07 -1.20
CA ILE A 31 3.85 4.68 -0.96
C ILE A 31 3.63 4.30 0.51
N VAL A 32 4.53 3.51 1.11
CA VAL A 32 4.49 3.14 2.52
C VAL A 32 4.54 4.40 3.40
N GLN A 33 5.47 5.31 3.11
CA GLN A 33 5.56 6.58 3.83
C GLN A 33 4.26 7.41 3.70
N ALA A 34 3.72 7.53 2.49
CA ALA A 34 2.48 8.25 2.24
C ALA A 34 1.30 7.62 2.98
N TRP A 35 1.19 6.30 3.01
CA TRP A 35 0.12 5.59 3.72
C TRP A 35 0.16 5.85 5.23
N HIS A 36 1.35 5.90 5.82
CA HIS A 36 1.52 6.27 7.23
C HIS A 36 1.12 7.72 7.49
N LEU A 37 1.52 8.66 6.64
CA LEU A 37 1.15 10.07 6.76
C LEU A 37 -0.38 10.26 6.66
N VAL A 38 -1.04 9.57 5.74
CA VAL A 38 -2.51 9.61 5.61
C VAL A 38 -3.18 8.96 6.83
N SER A 39 -2.63 7.87 7.37
CA SER A 39 -3.15 7.23 8.58
C SER A 39 -3.09 8.17 9.79
N ASN A 40 -1.96 8.85 9.98
CA ASN A 40 -1.80 9.84 11.04
C ASN A 40 -2.75 11.02 10.83
N ALA A 41 -2.93 11.50 9.59
CA ALA A 41 -3.89 12.56 9.29
C ALA A 41 -5.33 12.13 9.63
N GLN A 42 -5.69 10.88 9.33
CA GLN A 42 -7.00 10.32 9.66
C GLN A 42 -7.22 10.27 11.18
N GLU A 43 -6.21 9.87 11.96
CA GLU A 43 -6.27 9.86 13.42
C GLU A 43 -6.38 11.28 14.00
N MET A 44 -5.49 12.20 13.59
CA MET A 44 -5.47 13.59 14.08
C MET A 44 -6.73 14.39 13.75
N ASN A 45 -7.49 13.97 12.74
CA ASN A 45 -8.74 14.62 12.35
C ASN A 45 -9.97 13.86 12.84
N ASP A 46 -9.84 12.94 13.81
CA ASP A 46 -10.93 12.12 14.35
C ASP A 46 -11.76 11.42 13.25
N SER A 47 -11.10 11.00 12.17
CA SER A 47 -11.71 10.46 10.94
C SER A 47 -12.69 11.40 10.21
N ARG A 48 -12.71 12.70 10.51
CA ARG A 48 -13.57 13.73 9.89
C ARG A 48 -13.05 14.27 8.55
N LEU A 49 -12.36 13.43 7.78
CA LEU A 49 -11.78 13.77 6.46
C LEU A 49 -12.70 13.39 5.28
N GLY A 50 -14.01 13.29 5.52
CA GLY A 50 -14.99 12.98 4.47
C GLY A 50 -14.80 11.61 3.80
N GLY A 51 -14.11 10.67 4.45
CA GLY A 51 -13.76 9.36 3.87
C GLY A 51 -12.62 9.39 2.84
N HIS A 52 -12.07 10.57 2.52
CA HIS A 52 -11.00 10.68 1.52
C HIS A 52 -9.68 10.05 1.99
N ALA A 53 -9.37 10.09 3.28
CA ALA A 53 -8.17 9.44 3.83
C ALA A 53 -8.22 7.91 3.67
N ALA A 54 -9.36 7.28 3.96
CA ALA A 54 -9.54 5.85 3.75
C ALA A 54 -9.44 5.48 2.25
N ASN A 55 -10.02 6.31 1.37
CA ASN A 55 -9.91 6.12 -0.07
C ASN A 55 -8.47 6.28 -0.58
N ALA A 56 -7.73 7.27 -0.10
CA ALA A 56 -6.33 7.48 -0.47
C ALA A 56 -5.46 6.30 -0.03
N LYS A 57 -5.64 5.79 1.20
CA LYS A 57 -4.94 4.59 1.69
C LYS A 57 -5.20 3.37 0.80
N ARG A 58 -6.45 3.11 0.43
CA ARG A 58 -6.80 2.02 -0.49
C ARG A 58 -6.17 2.18 -1.88
N LEU A 59 -6.11 3.39 -2.41
CA LEU A 59 -5.45 3.65 -3.70
C LEU A 59 -3.93 3.46 -3.61
N LEU A 60 -3.32 3.85 -2.48
CA LEU A 60 -1.90 3.61 -2.20
C LEU A 60 -1.59 2.11 -2.10
N GLU A 61 -2.45 1.33 -1.44
CA GLU A 61 -2.35 -0.14 -1.41
C GLU A 61 -2.42 -0.74 -2.82
N GLN A 62 -3.41 -0.34 -3.63
CA GLN A 62 -3.54 -0.79 -5.02
C GLN A 62 -2.33 -0.42 -5.88
N ALA A 63 -1.82 0.81 -5.75
CA ALA A 63 -0.62 1.24 -6.45
C ALA A 63 0.60 0.40 -6.04
N ASN A 64 0.75 0.06 -4.76
CA ASN A 64 1.85 -0.79 -4.28
C ASN A 64 1.83 -2.19 -4.92
N ASP A 65 0.64 -2.77 -5.04
CA ASP A 65 0.43 -4.08 -5.67
C ASP A 65 0.79 -4.06 -7.15
N GLU A 66 0.40 -3.02 -7.88
CA GLU A 66 0.74 -2.85 -9.30
C GLU A 66 2.25 -2.69 -9.52
N LEU A 67 2.97 -1.99 -8.63
CA LEU A 67 4.43 -1.90 -8.71
C LEU A 67 5.09 -3.27 -8.57
N ARG A 68 4.57 -4.12 -7.68
CA ARG A 68 5.07 -5.49 -7.50
C ARG A 68 4.84 -6.32 -8.76
N LEU A 69 3.64 -6.26 -9.33
CA LEU A 69 3.32 -6.94 -10.59
C LEU A 69 4.22 -6.48 -11.74
N ALA A 70 4.52 -5.17 -11.82
CA ALA A 70 5.44 -4.64 -12.81
C ALA A 70 6.87 -5.21 -12.64
N ALA A 71 7.35 -5.32 -11.40
CA ALA A 71 8.64 -5.93 -11.10
C ALA A 71 8.66 -7.43 -11.46
N ASP A 72 7.57 -8.17 -11.22
CA ASP A 72 7.44 -9.57 -11.58
C ASP A 72 7.51 -9.77 -13.11
N VAL A 73 6.78 -8.96 -13.87
CA VAL A 73 6.83 -8.98 -15.35
C VAL A 73 8.24 -8.67 -15.85
N ALA A 74 8.92 -7.68 -15.28
CA ALA A 74 10.30 -7.35 -15.64
C ALA A 74 11.25 -8.53 -15.36
N ASN A 75 11.12 -9.16 -14.19
CA ASN A 75 11.91 -10.35 -13.82
C ASN A 75 11.67 -11.54 -14.78
N GLU A 76 10.43 -11.75 -15.23
CA GLU A 76 10.11 -12.81 -16.19
C GLU A 76 10.72 -12.55 -17.57
N ASN A 77 10.74 -11.30 -18.02
CA ASN A 77 11.33 -10.92 -19.30
C ASN A 77 12.86 -11.07 -19.31
N GLU A 78 13.53 -10.84 -18.18
CA GLU A 78 14.99 -11.03 -18.04
C GLU A 78 15.42 -12.51 -18.04
N ARG A 79 14.50 -13.45 -17.80
CA ARG A 79 14.79 -14.90 -17.78
C ARG A 79 14.70 -15.56 -19.16
N ARG A 80 14.25 -14.84 -20.19
CA ARG A 80 14.10 -15.34 -21.56
C ARG A 80 15.36 -15.10 -22.38
#